data_AF-A0A955WJN3-F1
#
_entry.id   AF-A0A955WJN3-F1
#
_cell.length_a   1.000
_cell.length_b   1.000
_cell.length_c   1.000
_cell.angle_alpha   90.00
_cell.angle_beta   90.00
_cell.angle_gamma   90.00
#
_symmetry.space_group_name_H-M   'P 1'
#
loop_
_entity.id
_entity.type
_entity.pdbx_description
1 polymer ?
#
loop_
_entity_poly.entity_id
_entity_poly.type
_entity_poly.pdbx_seq_one_letter_code
_entity_poly.pdbx_strand_id
1 'polypeptide(L)'
;INVASEKWLKALSELCKQHGIVLIVDDIQMGCGRTGAFFSFEAAGIRPDIVCLSKSISGYGLPFALTLLRPELDVWAPGEHNGTFRGHNLAFVTGRAALDEFWTTDALMAQVAAKSTLVQAGFRRLAERFGGQVRGRGFVQGIAFDTPGLARAAARAAFERGLLIETAGAGDRVLKFLAPLTIDEAQLREGLDVLESAVAAAAHRSSPRRENRSDVCGTAQAPIEAHP
;
A
#
# COMPACT_ATOMS: atom_id res chain seq x y z
N ILE A 1 1.34 6.33 -2.19
CA ILE A 1 0.81 6.32 -0.80
C ILE A 1 0.95 7.74 -0.30
N ASN A 2 -0.15 8.40 0.09
CA ASN A 2 -0.11 9.77 0.58
C ASN A 2 -0.54 9.73 2.05
N VAL A 3 0.32 10.24 2.94
CA VAL A 3 0.06 10.21 4.38
C VAL A 3 -0.51 11.57 4.79
N ALA A 4 -1.75 11.58 5.27
CA ALA A 4 -2.32 12.77 5.87
C ALA A 4 -1.58 13.10 7.17
N SER A 5 -1.28 14.38 7.39
CA SER A 5 -0.64 14.81 8.63
C SER A 5 -1.62 14.76 9.80
N GLU A 6 -1.12 14.49 11.01
CA GLU A 6 -1.95 14.51 12.22
C GLU A 6 -2.62 15.87 12.43
N LYS A 7 -1.90 16.97 12.14
CA LYS A 7 -2.44 18.34 12.20
C LYS A 7 -3.63 18.50 11.28
N TRP A 8 -3.54 17.99 10.05
CA TRP A 8 -4.63 18.07 9.09
C TRP A 8 -5.84 17.23 9.52
N LEU A 9 -5.61 16.00 10.00
CA LEU A 9 -6.67 15.13 10.51
C LEU A 9 -7.40 15.75 11.71
N LYS A 10 -6.65 16.36 12.65
CA LYS A 10 -7.22 17.10 13.78
C LYS A 10 -8.08 18.27 13.33
N ALA A 11 -7.56 19.10 12.40
CA ALA A 11 -8.30 20.24 11.87
C ALA A 11 -9.58 19.82 11.13
N LEU A 12 -9.52 18.75 10.33
CA LEU A 12 -10.70 18.19 9.67
C LEU A 12 -11.72 17.68 10.67
N SER A 13 -11.30 16.96 11.70
CA SER A 13 -12.20 16.46 12.75
C SER A 13 -12.89 17.58 13.51
N GLU A 14 -12.16 18.66 13.82
CA GLU A 14 -12.73 19.84 14.47
C GLU A 14 -13.74 20.56 13.58
N LEU A 15 -13.41 20.73 12.29
CA LEU A 15 -14.33 21.32 11.31
C LEU A 15 -15.63 20.51 11.20
N CYS A 16 -15.53 19.18 11.14
CA CYS A 16 -16.70 18.30 11.10
C CYS A 16 -17.60 18.53 12.32
N LYS A 17 -17.02 18.58 13.53
CA LYS A 17 -17.77 18.84 14.77
C LYS A 17 -18.45 20.22 14.77
N GLN A 18 -17.73 21.26 14.37
CA GLN A 18 -18.25 22.63 14.35
C GLN A 18 -19.47 22.79 13.45
N HIS A 19 -19.56 22.00 12.38
CA HIS A 19 -20.63 22.07 11.40
C HIS A 19 -21.66 20.93 11.52
N GLY A 20 -21.55 20.05 12.52
CA GLY A 20 -22.43 18.88 12.65
C GLY A 20 -22.31 17.89 11.49
N ILE A 21 -21.15 17.83 10.85
CA ILE A 21 -20.85 16.90 9.75
C ILE A 21 -20.32 15.60 10.34
N VAL A 22 -20.85 14.46 9.88
CA VAL A 22 -20.39 13.12 10.25
C VAL A 22 -19.00 12.87 9.65
N LEU A 23 -18.01 12.63 10.50
CA LEU A 23 -16.67 12.19 10.11
C LEU A 23 -16.62 10.66 10.03
N ILE A 24 -16.43 10.16 8.81
CA ILE A 24 -16.24 8.74 8.54
C ILE A 24 -14.76 8.49 8.22
N VAL A 25 -14.15 7.53 8.91
CA VAL A 25 -12.82 7.02 8.53
C VAL A 25 -12.94 5.62 7.94
N ASP A 26 -12.60 5.51 6.66
CA ASP A 26 -12.40 4.22 6.01
C ASP A 26 -11.03 3.67 6.38
N ASP A 27 -11.02 2.78 7.37
CA ASP A 27 -9.82 2.13 7.88
C ASP A 27 -9.67 0.69 7.36
N ILE A 28 -10.40 0.33 6.30
CA ILE A 28 -10.45 -1.03 5.76
C ILE A 28 -9.04 -1.53 5.38
N GLN A 29 -8.19 -0.67 4.81
CA GLN A 29 -6.83 -1.06 4.42
C GLN A 29 -5.75 -0.58 5.41
N MET A 30 -6.00 0.52 6.13
CA MET A 30 -5.00 1.20 6.94
C MET A 30 -5.05 0.83 8.42
N GLY A 31 -6.16 0.24 8.87
CA GLY A 31 -6.33 -0.25 10.23
C GLY A 31 -5.68 -1.61 10.44
N CYS A 32 -6.07 -2.25 11.55
CA CYS A 32 -5.51 -3.52 12.02
C CYS A 32 -3.98 -3.52 12.02
N GLY A 33 -3.34 -2.45 12.49
CA GLY A 33 -1.88 -2.40 12.64
C GLY A 33 -1.09 -1.98 11.43
N ARG A 34 -1.74 -1.82 10.27
CA ARG A 34 -1.05 -1.55 9.02
C ARG A 34 -0.20 -0.27 9.07
N THR A 35 -0.67 0.75 9.78
CA THR A 35 0.09 2.00 9.98
C THR A 35 0.86 2.09 11.30
N GLY A 36 0.92 1.02 12.09
CA GLY A 36 1.65 0.95 13.38
C GLY A 36 0.81 1.04 14.65
N ALA A 37 -0.50 1.25 14.53
CA ALA A 37 -1.49 1.18 15.61
C ALA A 37 -2.75 0.44 15.11
N PHE A 38 -3.66 0.03 15.99
CA PHE A 38 -4.85 -0.72 15.57
C PHE A 38 -5.68 0.10 14.58
N PHE A 39 -6.07 1.31 14.96
CA PHE A 39 -6.67 2.27 14.04
C PHE A 39 -5.63 3.22 13.47
N SER A 40 -5.77 3.58 12.20
CA SER A 40 -4.77 4.42 11.55
C SER A 40 -4.74 5.86 12.08
N PHE A 41 -5.82 6.32 12.70
CA PHE A 41 -5.98 7.70 13.15
C PHE A 41 -5.58 7.93 14.63
N GLU A 42 -5.13 6.90 15.35
CA GLU A 42 -4.84 7.01 16.80
C GLU A 42 -3.81 8.09 17.13
N ALA A 43 -2.72 8.16 16.36
CA ALA A 43 -1.69 9.19 16.53
C ALA A 43 -2.24 10.62 16.39
N ALA A 44 -3.29 10.80 15.57
CA ALA A 44 -3.95 12.10 15.44
C ALA A 44 -4.90 12.41 16.61
N GLY A 45 -5.15 11.47 17.52
CA GLY A 45 -6.02 11.68 18.69
C GLY A 45 -7.47 12.03 18.35
N ILE A 46 -7.90 11.78 17.11
CA ILE A 46 -9.27 12.03 16.68
C ILE A 46 -10.17 10.85 17.05
N ARG A 47 -11.47 11.14 17.18
CA ARG A 47 -12.51 10.14 17.41
C ARG A 47 -13.54 10.28 16.28
N PRO A 48 -13.43 9.53 15.18
CA PRO A 48 -14.41 9.54 14.10
C PRO A 48 -15.81 9.15 14.61
N ASP A 49 -16.83 9.54 13.86
CA ASP A 49 -18.22 9.18 14.17
C ASP A 49 -18.58 7.80 13.64
N ILE A 50 -17.97 7.42 12.50
CA ILE A 50 -18.06 6.10 11.91
C ILE A 50 -16.66 5.62 11.52
N VAL A 51 -16.36 4.34 11.77
CA VAL A 51 -15.13 3.68 11.33
C VAL A 51 -15.47 2.42 10.53
N CYS A 52 -14.97 2.32 9.31
CA CYS A 52 -15.13 1.12 8.48
C CYS A 52 -13.90 0.22 8.64
N LEU A 53 -14.11 -1.06 8.93
CA LEU A 53 -13.08 -2.10 8.98
C LEU A 53 -13.45 -3.26 8.07
N SER A 54 -12.46 -3.89 7.45
CA SER A 54 -12.60 -5.16 6.73
C SER A 54 -11.20 -5.77 6.55
N LYS A 55 -10.92 -6.48 5.45
CA LYS A 55 -9.62 -7.09 5.12
C LYS A 55 -9.03 -7.87 6.30
N SER A 56 -8.06 -7.28 7.01
CA SER A 56 -7.31 -7.94 8.08
C SER A 56 -8.13 -8.24 9.34
N ILE A 57 -9.32 -7.64 9.51
CA ILE A 57 -10.13 -7.79 10.73
C ILE A 57 -10.57 -9.22 11.02
N SER A 58 -10.70 -10.06 9.98
CA SER A 58 -10.99 -11.49 10.16
C SER A 58 -9.79 -12.31 10.61
N GLY A 59 -8.58 -11.75 10.61
CA GLY A 59 -7.34 -12.43 10.98
C GLY A 59 -6.83 -13.47 9.97
N TYR A 60 -7.75 -14.12 9.25
CA TYR A 60 -7.45 -15.28 8.39
C TYR A 60 -7.96 -15.12 6.94
N GLY A 61 -8.33 -13.89 6.55
CA GLY A 61 -8.76 -13.58 5.19
C GLY A 61 -10.20 -13.99 4.85
N LEU A 62 -10.99 -14.40 5.85
CA LEU A 62 -12.42 -14.69 5.66
C LEU A 62 -13.20 -13.38 5.41
N PRO A 63 -14.28 -13.41 4.58
CA PRO A 63 -15.10 -12.24 4.33
C PRO A 63 -15.70 -11.68 5.61
N PHE A 64 -15.27 -10.49 5.98
CA PHE A 64 -15.72 -9.81 7.19
C PHE A 64 -15.56 -8.31 7.06
N ALA A 65 -16.60 -7.57 7.41
CA ALA A 65 -16.57 -6.13 7.53
C ALA A 65 -17.33 -5.70 8.78
N LEU A 66 -16.88 -4.59 9.37
CA LEU A 66 -17.52 -3.92 10.49
C LEU A 66 -17.69 -2.46 10.13
N THR A 67 -18.87 -1.92 10.42
CA THR A 67 -19.12 -0.49 10.48
C THR A 67 -19.32 -0.16 11.94
N LEU A 68 -18.33 0.49 12.56
CA LEU A 68 -18.42 0.94 13.94
C LEU A 68 -19.06 2.32 13.94
N LEU A 69 -20.07 2.53 14.78
CA LEU A 69 -20.78 3.79 14.89
C LEU A 69 -20.75 4.29 16.33
N ARG A 70 -20.79 5.61 16.49
CA ARG A 70 -21.21 6.17 17.77
C ARG A 70 -22.65 5.73 18.10
N PRO A 71 -22.97 5.50 19.39
CA PRO A 71 -24.32 5.12 19.80
C PRO A 71 -25.40 6.09 19.33
N GLU A 72 -25.10 7.39 19.26
CA GLU A 72 -26.08 8.42 18.86
C GLU A 72 -26.46 8.34 17.37
N LEU A 73 -25.66 7.64 16.56
CA LEU A 73 -25.93 7.42 15.13
C LEU A 73 -26.68 6.10 14.87
N ASP A 74 -26.80 5.22 15.86
CA ASP A 74 -27.51 3.96 15.75
C ASP A 74 -29.02 4.18 15.95
N VAL A 75 -29.62 4.88 14.99
CA VAL A 75 -31.06 5.26 14.99
C VAL A 75 -31.92 4.31 14.16
N TRP A 76 -31.34 3.21 13.67
CA TRP A 76 -32.00 2.29 12.76
C TRP A 76 -32.96 1.34 13.49
N ALA A 77 -34.10 1.08 12.88
CA ALA A 77 -35.02 0.03 13.31
C ALA A 77 -34.47 -1.37 12.95
N PRO A 78 -34.90 -2.42 13.68
CA PRO A 78 -34.51 -3.79 13.37
C PRO A 78 -34.75 -4.15 11.90
N GLY A 79 -33.68 -4.57 11.21
CA GLY A 79 -33.74 -5.01 9.82
C GLY A 79 -33.52 -3.93 8.76
N GLU A 80 -33.41 -2.65 9.11
CA GLU A 80 -33.15 -1.57 8.14
C GLU A 80 -31.75 -1.64 7.51
N HIS A 81 -30.79 -2.22 8.24
CA HIS A 81 -29.48 -2.57 7.72
C HIS A 81 -29.30 -4.09 7.78
N ASN A 82 -29.65 -4.80 6.70
CA ASN A 82 -29.61 -6.26 6.64
C ASN A 82 -28.78 -6.80 5.45
N GLY A 83 -28.58 -8.12 5.41
CA GLY A 83 -27.91 -8.81 4.31
C GLY A 83 -27.73 -10.31 4.61
N THR A 84 -27.93 -11.14 3.59
CA THR A 84 -27.99 -12.62 3.71
C THR A 84 -26.75 -13.25 4.37
N PHE A 85 -25.56 -12.71 4.10
CA PHE A 85 -24.29 -13.27 4.58
C PHE A 85 -23.68 -12.50 5.76
N ARG A 86 -24.45 -11.61 6.39
CA ARG A 86 -24.00 -10.92 7.60
C ARG A 86 -23.89 -11.90 8.76
N GLY A 87 -22.91 -11.69 9.63
CA GLY A 87 -22.66 -12.63 10.73
C GLY A 87 -22.02 -13.93 10.26
N HIS A 88 -21.05 -13.86 9.34
CA HIS A 88 -20.26 -15.02 8.95
C HIS A 88 -19.47 -15.56 10.16
N ASN A 89 -20.05 -16.51 10.89
CA ASN A 89 -19.58 -16.97 12.20
C ASN A 89 -18.11 -17.40 12.20
N LEU A 90 -17.63 -18.06 11.14
CA LEU A 90 -16.22 -18.44 11.05
C LEU A 90 -15.29 -17.23 11.06
N ALA A 91 -15.67 -16.13 10.41
CA ALA A 91 -14.89 -14.90 10.47
C ALA A 91 -14.90 -14.23 11.86
N PHE A 92 -15.99 -14.38 12.63
CA PHE A 92 -16.00 -13.94 14.02
C PHE A 92 -15.04 -14.75 14.89
N VAL A 93 -15.00 -16.07 14.70
CA VAL A 93 -14.09 -16.95 15.44
C VAL A 93 -12.63 -16.59 15.13
N THR A 94 -12.27 -16.49 13.85
CA THR A 94 -10.88 -16.16 13.47
C THR A 94 -10.52 -14.71 13.83
N GLY A 95 -11.46 -13.77 13.68
CA GLY A 95 -11.26 -12.37 14.07
C GLY A 95 -11.03 -12.23 15.57
N ARG A 96 -11.83 -12.92 16.40
CA ARG A 96 -11.63 -12.96 17.86
C ARG A 96 -10.28 -13.55 18.23
N ALA A 97 -9.92 -14.69 17.64
CA ALA A 97 -8.62 -15.32 17.90
C ALA A 97 -7.45 -14.38 17.55
N ALA A 98 -7.54 -13.66 16.42
CA ALA A 98 -6.52 -12.68 16.05
C ALA A 98 -6.44 -11.50 17.02
N LEU A 99 -7.58 -11.01 17.54
CA LEU A 99 -7.63 -9.99 18.59
C LEU A 99 -6.95 -10.46 19.88
N ASP A 100 -7.29 -11.66 20.35
CA ASP A 100 -6.71 -12.21 21.58
C ASP A 100 -5.19 -12.43 21.45
N GLU A 101 -4.74 -12.95 20.31
CA GLU A 101 -3.33 -13.24 20.05
C GLU A 101 -2.48 -11.98 19.88
N PHE A 102 -2.94 -11.02 19.08
CA PHE A 102 -2.08 -9.93 18.60
C PHE A 102 -2.36 -8.56 19.21
N TRP A 103 -3.51 -8.38 19.87
CA TRP A 103 -4.02 -7.07 20.27
C TRP A 103 -4.23 -6.91 21.78
N THR A 104 -3.81 -7.89 22.57
CA THR A 104 -3.80 -7.83 24.03
C THR A 104 -2.55 -7.15 24.61
N THR A 105 -1.50 -7.00 23.79
CA THR A 105 -0.24 -6.32 24.14
C THR A 105 0.31 -5.55 22.94
N ASP A 106 1.29 -4.67 23.17
CA ASP A 106 1.95 -3.90 22.11
C ASP A 106 3.05 -4.68 21.37
N ALA A 107 3.24 -5.98 21.67
CA ALA A 107 4.35 -6.78 21.16
C ALA A 107 4.40 -6.81 19.62
N LEU A 108 3.25 -7.02 18.96
CA LEU A 108 3.19 -7.01 17.50
C LEU A 108 3.55 -5.61 16.93
N MET A 109 3.06 -4.54 17.55
CA MET A 109 3.33 -3.18 17.08
C MET A 109 4.80 -2.78 17.27
N ALA A 110 5.44 -3.22 18.35
CA ALA A 110 6.88 -3.07 18.53
C ALA A 110 7.69 -3.77 17.42
N GLN A 111 7.31 -4.99 17.05
CA GLN A 111 7.92 -5.71 15.92
C GLN A 111 7.69 -5.00 14.58
N VAL A 112 6.45 -4.54 14.33
CA VAL A 112 6.09 -3.79 13.13
C VAL A 112 6.90 -2.50 13.04
N ALA A 113 7.12 -1.78 14.14
CA ALA A 113 7.94 -0.57 14.17
C ALA A 113 9.40 -0.87 13.78
N ALA A 114 10.02 -1.90 14.37
CA ALA A 114 11.39 -2.29 14.05
C ALA A 114 11.55 -2.69 12.57
N LYS A 115 10.69 -3.58 12.08
CA LYS A 115 10.70 -4.05 10.68
C LYS A 115 10.35 -2.93 9.69
N SER A 116 9.51 -1.98 10.07
CA SER A 116 9.13 -0.82 9.25
C SER A 116 10.36 0.03 8.91
N THR A 117 11.30 0.17 9.85
CA THR A 117 12.57 0.87 9.62
C THR A 117 13.42 0.15 8.56
N LEU A 118 13.44 -1.19 8.54
CA LEU A 118 14.15 -1.96 7.52
C LEU A 118 13.58 -1.75 6.13
N VAL A 119 12.25 -1.78 5.99
CA VAL A 119 11.54 -1.49 4.74
C VAL A 119 11.85 -0.08 4.25
N GLN A 120 11.78 0.89 5.17
CA GLN A 120 12.03 2.29 4.84
C GLN A 120 13.47 2.49 4.37
N ALA A 121 14.45 1.87 5.04
CA ALA A 121 15.84 1.91 4.64
C ALA A 121 16.06 1.26 3.26
N GLY A 122 15.44 0.11 3.00
CA GLY A 122 15.49 -0.55 1.69
C GLY A 122 14.94 0.33 0.57
N PHE A 123 13.77 0.92 0.75
CA PHE A 123 13.21 1.83 -0.24
C PHE A 123 14.02 3.12 -0.41
N ARG A 124 14.64 3.65 0.64
CA ARG A 124 15.52 4.82 0.54
C ARG A 124 16.75 4.52 -0.32
N ARG A 125 17.40 3.37 -0.13
CA ARG A 125 18.52 2.94 -0.99
C ARG A 125 18.10 2.85 -2.45
N LEU A 126 16.91 2.33 -2.74
CA LEU A 126 16.38 2.28 -4.11
C LEU A 126 16.11 3.68 -4.67
N ALA A 127 15.56 4.59 -3.87
CA ALA A 127 15.31 5.97 -4.28
C ALA A 127 16.62 6.73 -4.56
N GLU A 128 17.63 6.57 -3.71
CA GLU A 128 18.97 7.16 -3.89
C GLU A 128 19.64 6.67 -5.17
N ARG A 129 19.49 5.39 -5.50
CA ARG A 129 20.16 4.77 -6.65
C ARG A 129 19.42 4.93 -7.98
N PHE A 130 18.08 4.91 -7.97
CA PHE A 130 17.26 4.85 -9.18
C PHE A 130 16.31 6.04 -9.36
N GLY A 131 16.32 7.00 -8.42
CA GLY A 131 15.45 8.17 -8.43
C GLY A 131 14.01 7.85 -7.99
N GLY A 132 13.47 8.68 -7.12
CA GLY A 132 12.08 8.56 -6.68
C GLY A 132 11.86 9.04 -5.26
N GLN A 133 10.63 8.85 -4.79
CA GLN A 133 10.18 9.30 -3.48
C GLN A 133 9.61 8.14 -2.66
N VAL A 134 10.21 7.89 -1.51
CA VAL A 134 9.68 6.94 -0.52
C VAL A 134 8.50 7.58 0.21
N ARG A 135 7.40 6.86 0.31
CA ARG A 135 6.17 7.32 0.95
C ARG A 135 5.52 6.22 1.79
N GLY A 136 4.67 6.63 2.72
CA GLY A 136 3.94 5.73 3.60
C GLY A 136 4.48 5.70 5.02
N ARG A 137 3.89 4.87 5.87
CA ARG A 137 4.24 4.70 7.28
C ARG A 137 3.86 3.31 7.77
N GLY A 138 4.49 2.85 8.85
CA GLY A 138 4.29 1.50 9.37
C GLY A 138 4.55 0.45 8.27
N PHE A 139 3.65 -0.50 8.11
CA PHE A 139 3.75 -1.59 7.14
C PHE A 139 2.98 -1.33 5.84
N VAL A 140 2.69 -0.06 5.55
CA VAL A 140 2.19 0.41 4.25
C VAL A 140 3.15 1.47 3.72
N GLN A 141 4.13 1.00 2.96
CA GLN A 141 5.21 1.82 2.40
C GLN A 141 5.35 1.58 0.91
N GLY A 142 6.02 2.49 0.22
CA GLY A 142 6.30 2.32 -1.19
C GLY A 142 7.24 3.38 -1.72
N ILE A 143 7.71 3.14 -2.94
CA ILE A 143 8.57 4.05 -3.68
C ILE A 143 7.89 4.45 -4.98
N ALA A 144 7.71 5.75 -5.19
CA ALA A 144 7.26 6.33 -6.45
C ALA A 144 8.49 6.67 -7.30
N PHE A 145 8.71 5.96 -8.40
CA PHE A 145 9.88 6.19 -9.25
C PHE A 145 9.68 7.38 -10.20
N ASP A 146 10.75 8.14 -10.41
CA ASP A 146 10.77 9.26 -11.35
C ASP A 146 10.79 8.79 -12.81
N THR A 147 11.37 7.61 -13.05
CA THR A 147 11.37 6.95 -14.36
C THR A 147 10.01 6.30 -14.66
N PRO A 148 9.29 6.70 -15.70
CA PRO A 148 8.03 6.06 -16.10
C PRO A 148 8.23 4.58 -16.43
N GLY A 149 7.28 3.74 -16.04
CA GLY A 149 7.31 2.29 -16.32
C GLY A 149 8.27 1.46 -15.47
N LEU A 150 9.21 2.08 -14.75
CA LEU A 150 10.20 1.36 -13.94
C LEU A 150 9.53 0.50 -12.85
N ALA A 151 8.56 1.04 -12.12
CA ALA A 151 7.82 0.30 -11.10
C ALA A 151 7.17 -0.98 -11.66
N ARG A 152 6.48 -0.89 -12.81
CA ARG A 152 5.85 -2.04 -13.46
C ARG A 152 6.87 -3.08 -13.93
N ALA A 153 7.97 -2.62 -14.54
CA ALA A 153 9.04 -3.52 -14.99
C ALA A 153 9.73 -4.22 -13.80
N ALA A 154 9.94 -3.49 -12.71
CA ALA A 154 10.51 -4.03 -11.48
C ALA A 154 9.57 -5.03 -10.79
N ALA A 155 8.26 -4.76 -10.72
CA ALA A 155 7.26 -5.70 -10.19
C ALA A 155 7.27 -7.02 -10.97
N ARG A 156 7.32 -6.96 -12.31
CA ARG A 156 7.45 -8.15 -13.15
C ARG A 156 8.77 -8.90 -12.89
N ALA A 157 9.90 -8.17 -12.83
CA ALA A 157 11.20 -8.77 -12.56
C ALA A 157 11.28 -9.41 -11.17
N ALA A 158 10.59 -8.83 -10.18
CA ALA A 158 10.46 -9.38 -8.82
C ALA A 158 9.63 -10.68 -8.85
N PHE A 159 8.51 -10.69 -9.58
CA PHE A 159 7.68 -11.88 -9.74
C PHE A 159 8.45 -13.04 -10.38
N GLU A 160 9.23 -12.76 -11.44
CA GLU A 160 10.13 -13.73 -12.07
C GLU A 160 11.22 -14.29 -11.10
N ARG A 161 11.45 -13.61 -9.97
CA ARG A 161 12.37 -14.00 -8.89
C ARG A 161 11.66 -14.55 -7.66
N GLY A 162 10.37 -14.85 -7.76
CA GLY A 162 9.58 -15.41 -6.66
C GLY A 162 9.07 -14.40 -5.63
N LEU A 163 9.22 -13.09 -5.87
CA LEU A 163 8.69 -12.03 -5.00
C LEU A 163 7.44 -11.40 -5.61
N LEU A 164 6.29 -11.56 -4.92
CA LEU A 164 5.06 -10.85 -5.28
C LEU A 164 5.07 -9.43 -4.69
N ILE A 165 5.06 -8.43 -5.57
CA ILE A 165 4.91 -7.02 -5.19
C ILE A 165 4.04 -6.30 -6.22
N GLU A 166 3.11 -5.49 -5.73
CA GLU A 166 2.12 -4.81 -6.56
C GLU A 166 2.50 -3.36 -6.85
N THR A 167 2.02 -2.86 -7.99
CA THR A 167 2.05 -1.43 -8.30
C THR A 167 0.83 -0.70 -7.75
N ALA A 168 0.93 0.62 -7.61
CA ALA A 168 -0.18 1.48 -7.23
C ALA A 168 -0.05 2.91 -7.78
N GLY A 169 -1.15 3.67 -7.69
CA GLY A 169 -1.22 5.07 -8.09
C GLY A 169 -1.41 5.25 -9.59
N ALA A 170 -1.57 6.52 -10.02
CA ALA A 170 -1.75 6.85 -11.43
C ALA A 170 -0.54 6.36 -12.25
N GLY A 171 -0.80 5.59 -13.30
CA GLY A 171 0.22 5.07 -14.21
C GLY A 171 1.16 4.01 -13.59
N ASP A 172 0.73 3.32 -12.53
CA ASP A 172 1.48 2.21 -11.91
C ASP A 172 2.90 2.58 -11.46
N ARG A 173 3.10 3.84 -11.04
CA ARG A 173 4.43 4.41 -10.76
C ARG A 173 4.97 4.08 -9.37
N VAL A 174 4.15 3.50 -8.50
CA VAL A 174 4.53 3.19 -7.11
C VAL A 174 4.70 1.69 -6.93
N LEU A 175 5.88 1.22 -6.53
CA LEU A 175 6.01 -0.12 -5.94
C LEU A 175 5.55 -0.06 -4.49
N LYS A 176 4.61 -0.93 -4.11
CA LYS A 176 3.93 -0.88 -2.82
C LYS A 176 4.23 -2.12 -1.99
N PHE A 177 4.80 -1.92 -0.81
CA PHE A 177 5.01 -2.94 0.21
C PHE A 177 3.75 -3.11 1.06
N LEU A 178 3.22 -4.34 1.08
CA LEU A 178 2.09 -4.78 1.90
C LEU A 178 2.28 -6.22 2.40
N ALA A 179 3.45 -6.55 2.96
CA ALA A 179 3.70 -7.86 3.55
C ALA A 179 2.81 -8.13 4.78
N PRO A 180 2.59 -9.39 5.20
CA PRO A 180 1.93 -9.66 6.48
C PRO A 180 2.71 -9.03 7.64
N LEU A 181 2.01 -8.56 8.68
CA LEU A 181 2.65 -7.95 9.86
C LEU A 181 3.53 -8.96 10.61
N THR A 182 3.20 -10.24 10.47
CA THR A 182 3.85 -11.40 11.06
C THR A 182 5.07 -11.89 10.27
N ILE A 183 5.42 -11.29 9.11
CA ILE A 183 6.62 -11.67 8.35
C ILE A 183 7.84 -11.65 9.27
N ASP A 184 8.67 -12.69 9.25
CA ASP A 184 9.90 -12.68 10.02
C ASP A 184 10.95 -11.75 9.39
N GLU A 185 11.96 -11.39 10.18
CA GLU A 185 12.96 -10.43 9.71
C GLU A 185 13.84 -10.99 8.58
N ALA A 186 14.13 -12.30 8.59
CA ALA A 186 14.99 -12.92 7.59
C ALA A 186 14.31 -12.92 6.21
N GLN A 187 13.04 -13.34 6.16
CA GLN A 187 12.20 -13.28 4.95
C GLN A 187 12.01 -11.85 4.46
N LEU A 188 11.85 -10.89 5.38
CA LEU A 188 11.74 -9.48 5.01
C LEU A 188 13.03 -8.98 4.32
N ARG A 189 14.20 -9.32 4.86
CA ARG A 189 15.50 -8.95 4.29
C ARG A 189 15.72 -9.60 2.93
N GLU A 190 15.46 -10.90 2.82
CA GLU A 190 15.53 -11.63 1.55
C GLU A 190 14.63 -10.99 0.49
N GLY A 191 13.37 -10.66 0.84
CA GLY A 191 12.46 -9.98 -0.06
C GLY A 191 12.97 -8.60 -0.51
N LEU A 192 13.61 -7.83 0.38
CA LEU A 192 14.21 -6.54 0.03
C LEU A 192 15.42 -6.70 -0.91
N ASP A 193 16.23 -7.73 -0.72
CA ASP A 193 17.39 -8.02 -1.59
C ASP A 193 16.94 -8.47 -3.00
N VAL A 194 15.90 -9.32 -3.07
CA VAL A 194 15.26 -9.69 -4.34
C VAL A 194 14.67 -8.46 -5.03
N LEU A 195 14.01 -7.59 -4.28
CA LEU A 195 13.43 -6.36 -4.81
C LEU A 195 14.51 -5.42 -5.37
N GLU A 196 15.63 -5.25 -4.67
CA GLU A 196 16.74 -4.43 -5.14
C GLU A 196 17.32 -4.98 -6.45
N SER A 197 17.53 -6.28 -6.51
CA SER A 197 17.99 -6.97 -7.73
C SER A 197 17.01 -6.82 -8.89
N ALA A 198 15.70 -6.88 -8.61
CA ALA A 198 14.65 -6.69 -9.61
C ALA A 198 14.59 -5.27 -10.15
N VAL A 199 14.69 -4.26 -9.29
CA VAL A 199 14.72 -2.85 -9.70
C VAL A 199 15.96 -2.55 -10.54
N ALA A 200 17.13 -3.05 -10.13
CA ALA A 200 18.36 -2.91 -10.91
C ALA A 200 18.22 -3.52 -12.32
N ALA A 201 17.73 -4.75 -12.40
CA ALA A 201 17.52 -5.43 -13.68
C ALA A 201 16.49 -4.72 -14.59
N ALA A 202 15.46 -4.12 -13.99
CA ALA A 202 14.48 -3.33 -14.73
C ALA A 202 15.08 -2.01 -15.25
N ALA A 203 15.82 -1.28 -14.42
CA ALA A 203 16.46 -0.02 -14.79
C ALA A 203 17.49 -0.17 -15.94
N HIS A 204 18.25 -1.26 -15.96
CA HIS A 204 19.18 -1.56 -17.05
C HIS A 204 18.48 -1.77 -18.40
N ARG A 205 17.26 -2.33 -18.40
CA ARG A 205 16.47 -2.53 -19.62
C ARG A 205 15.77 -1.26 -20.10
N SER A 206 15.53 -0.31 -19.20
CA SER A 206 14.88 0.97 -19.49
C SER A 206 15.86 2.07 -19.93
N SER A 207 17.17 1.84 -19.81
CA SER A 207 18.17 2.74 -20.39
C SER A 207 18.10 2.66 -21.92
N PRO A 208 18.02 3.78 -22.65
CA PRO A 208 17.95 3.75 -24.10
C PRO A 208 19.14 2.98 -24.64
N ARG A 209 18.88 1.95 -25.45
CA ARG A 209 19.93 1.32 -26.26
C ARG A 209 20.64 2.46 -26.98
N ARG A 210 21.94 2.63 -26.76
CA ARG A 210 22.77 3.39 -27.70
C ARG A 210 22.60 2.69 -29.04
N GLU A 211 21.82 3.28 -29.94
CA GLU A 211 21.81 2.88 -31.34
C GLU A 211 23.25 3.04 -31.84
N ASN A 212 23.92 1.91 -32.07
CA ASN A 212 25.15 1.89 -32.82
C ASN A 212 24.82 2.37 -34.24
N ARG A 213 25.14 3.64 -34.52
CA ARG A 213 25.32 4.13 -35.87
C ARG A 213 26.63 3.58 -36.42
N SER A 214 26.58 2.39 -36.99
CA SER A 214 27.58 1.91 -37.95
C SER A 214 26.98 0.75 -38.72
N ASP A 215 27.02 0.85 -40.04
CA ASP A 215 26.41 -0.01 -41.07
C ASP A 215 24.95 0.39 -41.35
N VAL A 216 24.65 1.14 -42.41
CA VAL A 216 24.80 0.73 -43.81
C VAL A 216 25.25 1.91 -44.71
N CYS A 217 26.34 1.67 -45.43
CA CYS A 217 26.78 2.41 -46.62
C CYS A 217 26.24 1.69 -47.87
N GLY A 218 25.84 2.45 -48.89
CA GLY A 218 25.46 1.99 -50.24
C GLY A 218 23.97 1.61 -50.35
N THR A 219 23.17 2.07 -51.31
CA THR A 219 23.45 2.42 -52.70
C THR A 219 22.42 3.42 -53.22
N ALA A 220 22.85 4.28 -54.15
CA ALA A 220 22.05 5.24 -54.89
C ALA A 220 21.03 4.58 -55.83
N GLN A 221 19.86 5.22 -56.03
CA GLN A 221 19.16 5.24 -57.32
C GLN A 221 18.15 6.42 -57.39
N ALA A 222 17.99 6.92 -58.61
CA ALA A 222 17.56 8.26 -59.06
C ALA A 222 16.02 8.48 -59.06
N PRO A 223 15.52 9.73 -59.32
CA PRO A 223 14.12 10.11 -59.13
C PRO A 223 13.23 9.75 -60.34
N ILE A 224 11.95 9.48 -60.07
CA ILE A 224 10.91 9.30 -61.09
C ILE A 224 10.16 10.63 -61.27
N GLU A 225 10.15 11.09 -62.51
CA GLU A 225 9.41 12.25 -63.02
C GLU A 225 7.89 12.06 -62.90
N ALA A 226 7.20 13.17 -62.62
CA ALA A 226 5.75 13.28 -62.61
C ALA A 226 5.28 14.02 -63.86
N HIS A 227 4.34 13.43 -64.60
CA HIS A 227 3.37 14.09 -65.49
C HIS A 227 2.19 13.14 -65.73
N PRO A 228 1.00 13.64 -66.10
CA PRO A 228 0.61 15.03 -66.34
C PRO A 228 -0.16 15.70 -65.19
#